data_AF-A0A255TY21-F1
#
_entry.id   AF-A0A255TY21-F1
#
_cell.length_a   1.000
_cell.length_b   1.000
_cell.length_c   1.000
_cell.angle_alpha   90.00
_cell.angle_beta   90.00
_cell.angle_gamma   90.00
#
_symmetry.space_group_name_H-M   'P 1'
#
loop_
_entity.id
_entity.type
_entity.pdbx_description
1 polymer ?
#
loop_
_entity_poly.entity_id
_entity_poly.type
_entity_poly.pdbx_seq_one_letter_code
_entity_poly.pdbx_strand_id
1 'polypeptide(L)'
;MKRIQYIILLFLGLSFLWSCNDTETYAERKAKERAAIGKYIADSAVNVISEAKFKANGYKTDVSKNEFVLFESNGVYMQIVRQGCGEKLKDGETAYVLCRFTERNLLTDSIQLTNNILYYSDYYDKMSVTNTSGTFTASFDTKKCLMYQVYGTTSVPGGWLVPFTYINLGRPENENEEIAKVRLIVPAAQGQSYAMQTVYPCLYDITYKRGR
;
A
#
# COMPACT_ATOMS: atom_id res chain seq x y z
N MET A 1 -25.19 -50.81 33.95
CA MET A 1 -25.50 -49.50 33.33
C MET A 1 -24.95 -48.29 34.09
N LYS A 2 -24.86 -48.29 35.43
CA LYS A 2 -24.36 -47.12 36.20
C LYS A 2 -22.87 -46.78 35.97
N ARG A 3 -22.01 -47.77 35.69
CA ARG A 3 -20.55 -47.55 35.48
C ARG A 3 -20.20 -46.87 34.14
N ILE A 4 -21.02 -47.02 33.11
CA ILE A 4 -20.82 -46.37 31.79
C ILE A 4 -21.32 -44.92 31.82
N GLN A 5 -22.36 -44.63 32.62
CA GLN A 5 -22.87 -43.27 32.82
C GLN A 5 -21.83 -42.34 33.46
N TYR A 6 -21.01 -42.83 34.38
CA TYR A 6 -19.92 -42.03 34.98
C TYR A 6 -18.78 -41.73 34.00
N ILE A 7 -18.52 -42.60 33.02
CA ILE A 7 -17.47 -42.38 31.99
C ILE A 7 -17.92 -41.35 30.95
N ILE A 8 -19.20 -41.35 30.60
CA ILE A 8 -19.78 -40.35 29.68
C ILE A 8 -19.84 -38.96 30.37
N LEU A 9 -20.19 -38.91 31.66
CA LEU A 9 -20.15 -37.66 32.45
C LEU A 9 -18.74 -37.12 32.66
N LEU A 10 -17.72 -37.98 32.78
CA LEU A 10 -16.31 -37.57 32.88
C LEU A 10 -15.78 -37.00 31.54
N PHE A 11 -16.18 -37.58 30.41
CA PHE A 11 -15.79 -37.08 29.08
C PHE A 11 -16.49 -35.76 28.69
N LEU A 12 -17.73 -35.54 29.11
CA LEU A 12 -18.42 -34.24 28.90
C LEU A 12 -17.88 -33.11 29.78
N GLY A 13 -17.22 -33.41 30.90
CA GLY A 13 -16.62 -32.41 31.79
C GLY A 13 -15.29 -31.81 31.27
N LEU A 14 -14.58 -32.53 30.39
CA LEU A 14 -13.28 -32.10 29.85
C LEU A 14 -13.38 -31.26 28.58
N SER A 15 -14.55 -31.22 27.93
CA SER A 15 -14.78 -30.48 26.67
C SER A 15 -14.87 -28.96 26.83
N PHE A 16 -14.97 -28.44 28.07
CA PHE A 16 -15.15 -27.01 28.34
C PHE A 16 -13.84 -26.26 28.63
N LEU A 17 -12.69 -26.93 28.66
CA LEU A 17 -11.40 -26.30 28.97
C LEU A 17 -10.59 -25.88 27.73
N TRP A 18 -11.15 -26.00 26.52
CA TRP A 18 -10.47 -25.69 25.26
C TRP A 18 -11.19 -24.59 24.46
N SER A 19 -11.63 -23.53 25.15
CA SER A 19 -11.95 -22.27 24.49
C SER A 19 -10.73 -21.35 24.55
N CYS A 20 -9.76 -21.57 23.65
CA CYS A 20 -8.76 -20.54 23.35
C CYS A 20 -9.46 -19.49 22.48
N ASN A 21 -10.10 -18.51 23.13
CA ASN A 21 -10.65 -17.35 22.43
C ASN A 21 -9.61 -16.23 22.36
N ASP A 22 -8.48 -16.47 21.69
CA ASP A 22 -7.49 -15.43 21.39
C ASP A 22 -7.89 -14.66 20.12
N THR A 23 -9.13 -14.15 20.09
CA THR A 23 -9.56 -13.27 19.01
C THR A 23 -9.01 -11.88 19.26
N GLU A 24 -8.01 -11.49 18.48
CA GLU A 24 -7.37 -10.19 18.57
C GLU A 24 -8.36 -9.04 18.33
N THR A 25 -8.40 -8.09 19.25
CA THR A 25 -9.24 -6.89 19.16
C THR A 25 -8.77 -5.95 18.05
N TYR A 26 -9.67 -5.09 17.55
CA TYR A 26 -9.28 -4.07 16.56
C TYR A 26 -8.19 -3.13 17.07
N ALA A 27 -8.23 -2.77 18.36
CA ALA A 27 -7.23 -1.90 18.98
C ALA A 27 -5.83 -2.56 19.00
N GLU A 28 -5.75 -3.84 19.35
CA GLU A 28 -4.50 -4.61 19.30
C GLU A 28 -3.93 -4.69 17.88
N ARG A 29 -4.79 -4.94 16.88
CA ARG A 29 -4.37 -4.99 15.47
C ARG A 29 -3.81 -3.66 14.99
N LYS A 30 -4.44 -2.54 15.38
CA LYS A 30 -3.92 -1.19 15.10
C LYS A 30 -2.61 -0.92 15.84
N ALA A 31 -2.43 -1.44 17.05
CA ALA A 31 -1.16 -1.33 17.76
C ALA A 31 -0.06 -2.14 17.05
N LYS A 32 -0.36 -3.36 16.59
CA LYS A 32 0.58 -4.18 15.78
C LYS A 32 0.96 -3.52 14.46
N GLU A 33 -0.01 -2.92 13.76
CA GLU A 33 0.26 -2.15 12.54
C GLU A 33 1.25 -1.00 12.81
N ARG A 34 0.99 -0.19 13.84
CA ARG A 34 1.90 0.92 14.23
C ARG A 34 3.29 0.41 14.60
N ALA A 35 3.35 -0.68 15.36
CA ALA A 35 4.61 -1.31 15.76
C ALA A 35 5.40 -1.82 14.54
N ALA A 36 4.73 -2.42 13.55
CA ALA A 36 5.38 -2.90 12.33
C ALA A 36 5.90 -1.77 11.44
N ILE A 37 5.14 -0.68 11.29
CA ILE A 37 5.63 0.54 10.61
C ILE A 37 6.84 1.10 11.34
N GLY A 38 6.76 1.27 12.67
CA GLY A 38 7.86 1.77 13.49
C GLY A 38 9.11 0.89 13.41
N LYS A 39 8.93 -0.43 13.42
CA LYS A 39 10.02 -1.40 13.21
C LYS A 39 10.68 -1.22 11.85
N TYR A 40 9.91 -1.13 10.77
CA TYR A 40 10.47 -0.91 9.43
C TYR A 40 11.25 0.41 9.34
N ILE A 41 10.71 1.49 9.91
CA ILE A 41 11.37 2.80 9.95
C ILE A 41 12.72 2.71 10.66
N ALA A 42 12.76 2.04 11.81
CA ALA A 42 14.00 1.86 12.58
C ALA A 42 15.00 0.96 11.84
N ASP A 43 14.57 -0.24 11.43
CA ASP A 43 15.44 -1.25 10.82
C ASP A 43 16.01 -0.81 9.47
N SER A 44 15.21 -0.07 8.69
CA SER A 44 15.62 0.46 7.38
C SER A 44 16.27 1.84 7.46
N ALA A 45 16.49 2.38 8.67
CA ALA A 45 17.02 3.72 8.91
C ALA A 45 16.30 4.80 8.07
N VAL A 46 14.96 4.75 8.07
CA VAL A 46 14.13 5.74 7.37
C VAL A 46 14.22 7.09 8.09
N ASN A 47 14.59 8.13 7.35
CA ASN A 47 14.61 9.49 7.86
C ASN A 47 13.25 10.16 7.59
N VAL A 48 12.38 10.19 8.60
CA VAL A 48 11.05 10.79 8.47
C VAL A 48 11.14 12.32 8.53
N ILE A 49 10.58 12.99 7.53
CA ILE A 49 10.47 14.45 7.45
C ILE A 49 9.01 14.89 7.54
N SER A 50 8.78 16.09 8.06
CA SER A 50 7.44 16.70 8.10
C SER A 50 7.01 17.22 6.73
N GLU A 51 5.70 17.37 6.53
CA GLU A 51 5.15 18.03 5.32
C GLU A 51 5.68 19.46 5.13
N ALA A 52 5.94 20.17 6.23
CA ALA A 52 6.53 21.51 6.19
C ALA A 52 7.97 21.48 5.63
N LYS A 53 8.82 20.55 6.08
CA LYS A 53 10.18 20.36 5.54
C LYS A 53 10.13 19.89 4.09
N PHE A 54 9.22 18.98 3.77
CA PHE A 54 9.01 18.50 2.40
C PHE A 54 8.63 19.64 1.45
N LYS A 55 7.70 20.52 1.86
CA LYS A 55 7.33 21.73 1.11
C LYS A 55 8.48 22.72 0.98
N ALA A 56 9.23 22.97 2.06
CA ALA A 56 10.40 23.86 2.04
C ALA A 56 11.49 23.37 1.07
N ASN A 57 11.61 22.05 0.90
CA ASN A 57 12.54 21.42 -0.05
C ASN A 57 11.98 21.32 -1.49
N GLY A 58 10.88 22.01 -1.79
CA GLY A 58 10.26 22.00 -3.12
C GLY A 58 9.57 20.68 -3.46
N TYR A 59 9.01 19.99 -2.45
CA TYR A 59 8.34 18.70 -2.57
C TYR A 59 9.25 17.58 -3.12
N LYS A 60 10.49 17.53 -2.61
CA LYS A 60 11.48 16.50 -2.94
C LYS A 60 11.93 15.78 -1.68
N THR A 61 12.25 14.49 -1.83
CA THR A 61 12.89 13.67 -0.81
C THR A 61 14.32 13.33 -1.22
N ASP A 62 15.25 13.31 -0.28
CA ASP A 62 16.62 12.86 -0.52
C ASP A 62 16.74 11.33 -0.36
N VAL A 63 16.83 10.62 -1.49
CA VAL A 63 16.95 9.15 -1.53
C VAL A 63 18.25 8.67 -0.87
N SER A 64 19.34 9.45 -0.96
CA SER A 64 20.62 9.08 -0.35
C SER A 64 20.58 9.05 1.19
N LYS A 65 19.63 9.79 1.77
CA LYS A 65 19.35 9.84 3.20
C LYS A 65 18.15 9.00 3.61
N ASN A 66 17.59 8.22 2.68
CA ASN A 66 16.37 7.47 2.86
C ASN A 66 15.22 8.33 3.43
N GLU A 67 15.05 9.55 2.90
CA GLU A 67 14.02 10.47 3.39
C GLU A 67 12.61 10.05 2.95
N PHE A 68 11.68 10.06 3.90
CA PHE A 68 10.25 9.87 3.68
C PHE A 68 9.48 11.03 4.31
N VAL A 69 8.55 11.63 3.58
CA VAL A 69 7.57 12.54 4.18
C VAL A 69 6.42 11.72 4.79
N LEU A 70 6.02 12.04 6.01
CA LEU A 70 4.79 11.53 6.63
C LEU A 70 3.64 12.51 6.37
N PHE A 71 2.55 12.02 5.78
CA PHE A 71 1.29 12.76 5.65
C PHE A 71 0.38 12.45 6.84
N GLU A 72 0.31 13.35 7.81
CA GLU A 72 -0.41 13.12 9.07
C GLU A 72 -1.92 12.88 8.85
N SER A 73 -2.47 13.48 7.81
CA SER A 73 -3.91 13.36 7.45
C SER A 73 -4.35 11.93 7.12
N ASN A 74 -3.45 11.07 6.64
CA ASN A 74 -3.78 9.72 6.19
C ASN A 74 -2.79 8.64 6.66
N GLY A 75 -1.70 9.03 7.33
CA GLY A 75 -0.67 8.14 7.88
C GLY A 75 0.25 7.51 6.84
N VAL A 76 0.21 7.94 5.58
CA VAL A 76 1.07 7.43 4.51
C VAL A 76 2.44 8.07 4.62
N TYR A 77 3.49 7.25 4.53
CA TYR A 77 4.85 7.73 4.35
C TYR A 77 5.22 7.60 2.88
N MET A 78 5.84 8.62 2.31
CA MET A 78 6.22 8.64 0.89
C MET A 78 7.66 9.08 0.70
N GLN A 79 8.38 8.32 -0.13
CA GLN A 79 9.63 8.74 -0.74
C GLN A 79 9.44 8.84 -2.25
N ILE A 80 9.77 10.01 -2.81
CA ILE A 80 9.85 10.19 -4.26
C ILE A 80 11.25 9.78 -4.69
N VAL A 81 11.36 8.60 -5.29
CA VAL A 81 12.62 8.07 -5.83
C VAL A 81 12.94 8.76 -7.15
N ARG A 82 11.92 8.96 -7.98
CA ARG A 82 11.99 9.73 -9.23
C ARG A 82 10.72 10.53 -9.41
N GLN A 83 10.89 11.81 -9.72
CA GLN A 83 9.80 12.75 -9.96
C GLN A 83 8.92 12.38 -11.15
N GLY A 84 9.52 11.76 -12.17
CA GLY A 84 8.88 11.46 -13.45
C GLY A 84 9.01 12.59 -14.48
N CYS A 85 8.96 12.21 -15.75
CA CYS A 85 8.81 13.10 -16.90
C CYS A 85 7.34 13.55 -17.09
N GLY A 86 7.11 14.46 -18.03
CA GLY A 86 5.78 14.99 -18.33
C GLY A 86 5.30 16.01 -17.31
N GLU A 87 3.98 16.07 -17.11
CA GLU A 87 3.33 17.06 -16.26
C GLU A 87 2.49 16.39 -15.16
N LYS A 88 2.19 17.13 -14.10
CA LYS A 88 1.20 16.71 -13.11
C LYS A 88 -0.18 16.58 -13.76
N LEU A 89 -1.00 15.69 -13.21
CA LEU A 89 -2.40 15.57 -13.64
C LEU A 89 -3.17 16.84 -13.24
N LYS A 90 -3.72 17.55 -14.21
CA LYS A 90 -4.35 18.87 -14.03
C LYS A 90 -5.71 18.74 -13.35
N ASP A 91 -6.18 19.84 -12.76
CA ASP A 91 -7.53 19.88 -12.20
C ASP A 91 -8.58 19.61 -13.28
N GLY A 92 -9.59 18.80 -12.95
CA GLY A 92 -10.63 18.33 -13.86
C GLY A 92 -10.18 17.27 -14.87
N GLU A 93 -8.89 16.90 -14.87
CA GLU A 93 -8.35 15.94 -15.82
C GLU A 93 -8.59 14.49 -15.38
N THR A 94 -8.91 13.63 -16.34
CA THR A 94 -8.87 12.18 -16.19
C THR A 94 -7.84 11.58 -17.14
N ALA A 95 -6.96 10.72 -16.64
CA ALA A 95 -5.96 10.02 -17.45
C ALA A 95 -5.87 8.54 -17.07
N TYR A 96 -5.53 7.71 -18.06
CA TYR A 96 -5.08 6.36 -17.77
C TYR A 96 -3.65 6.39 -17.26
N VAL A 97 -3.36 5.61 -16.23
CA VAL A 97 -2.04 5.45 -15.64
C VAL A 97 -1.70 3.97 -15.57
N LEU A 98 -0.51 3.60 -16.02
CA LEU A 98 0.01 2.23 -16.01
C LEU A 98 0.97 2.08 -14.84
N CYS A 99 0.68 1.14 -13.94
CA CYS A 99 1.48 0.91 -12.74
C CYS A 99 2.27 -0.41 -12.81
N ARG A 100 3.50 -0.35 -12.30
CA ARG A 100 4.27 -1.52 -11.87
C ARG A 100 4.53 -1.40 -10.39
N PHE A 101 4.34 -2.47 -9.64
CA PHE A 101 4.49 -2.44 -8.19
C PHE A 101 5.09 -3.73 -7.63
N THR A 102 5.66 -3.59 -6.44
CA THR A 102 5.97 -4.70 -5.53
C THR A 102 5.39 -4.34 -4.17
N GLU A 103 4.55 -5.23 -3.63
CA GLU A 103 3.86 -5.10 -2.36
C GLU A 103 4.45 -6.06 -1.33
N ARG A 104 4.87 -5.50 -0.20
CA ARG A 104 5.40 -6.23 0.94
C ARG A 104 4.51 -6.00 2.15
N ASN A 105 4.09 -7.10 2.79
CA ASN A 105 3.41 -7.03 4.07
C ASN A 105 4.43 -6.77 5.17
N LEU A 106 4.26 -5.69 5.93
CA LEU A 106 5.21 -5.30 6.97
C LEU A 106 5.05 -6.07 8.29
N LEU A 107 3.95 -6.81 8.49
CA LEU A 107 3.83 -7.71 9.64
C LEU A 107 4.71 -8.95 9.49
N THR A 108 4.78 -9.50 8.27
CA THR A 108 5.51 -10.74 7.96
C THR A 108 6.85 -10.49 7.29
N ASP A 109 7.14 -9.24 6.91
CA ASP A 109 8.29 -8.82 6.11
C ASP A 109 8.47 -9.66 4.82
N SER A 110 7.36 -9.94 4.14
CA SER A 110 7.35 -10.76 2.92
C SER A 110 6.70 -10.04 1.75
N ILE A 111 7.28 -10.19 0.56
CA ILE A 111 6.61 -9.78 -0.69
C ILE A 111 5.40 -10.68 -0.88
N GLN A 112 4.21 -10.09 -0.91
CA GLN A 112 2.94 -10.82 -1.08
C GLN A 112 2.39 -10.71 -2.50
N LEU A 113 2.73 -9.63 -3.23
CA LEU A 113 2.28 -9.45 -4.59
C LEU A 113 3.24 -8.56 -5.40
N THR A 114 3.48 -8.91 -6.66
CA THR A 114 4.27 -8.07 -7.56
C THR A 114 3.91 -8.35 -9.01
N ASN A 115 3.73 -7.29 -9.78
CA ASN A 115 3.70 -7.37 -11.24
C ASN A 115 5.03 -6.86 -11.85
N ASN A 116 6.05 -6.58 -11.04
CA ASN A 116 7.35 -6.05 -11.48
C ASN A 116 8.36 -7.18 -11.75
N ILE A 117 7.93 -8.20 -12.49
CA ILE A 117 8.74 -9.37 -12.88
C ILE A 117 8.45 -9.74 -14.34
N LEU A 118 9.38 -10.50 -14.97
CA LEU A 118 9.27 -10.87 -16.38
C LEU A 118 7.99 -11.64 -16.72
N TYR A 119 7.52 -12.49 -15.82
CA TYR A 119 6.28 -13.26 -15.98
C TYR A 119 5.06 -12.36 -16.24
N TYR A 120 5.03 -11.17 -15.64
CA TYR A 120 3.96 -10.19 -15.82
C TYR A 120 4.33 -9.08 -16.81
N SER A 121 5.34 -9.23 -17.66
CA SER A 121 5.87 -8.15 -18.52
C SER A 121 4.83 -7.45 -19.40
N ASP A 122 3.71 -8.10 -19.72
CA ASP A 122 2.57 -7.53 -20.46
C ASP A 122 1.36 -7.12 -19.57
N TYR A 123 1.45 -7.35 -18.26
CA TYR A 123 0.45 -7.05 -17.23
C TYR A 123 0.80 -5.75 -16.49
N TYR A 124 0.23 -4.63 -16.95
CA TYR A 124 0.31 -3.37 -16.22
C TYR A 124 -1.00 -3.16 -15.48
N ASP A 125 -0.92 -2.86 -14.19
CA ASP A 125 -2.08 -2.46 -13.41
C ASP A 125 -2.49 -1.06 -13.86
N LYS A 126 -3.37 -1.05 -14.88
CA LYS A 126 -3.90 0.15 -15.51
C LYS A 126 -5.05 0.66 -14.65
N MET A 127 -5.05 1.95 -14.39
CA MET A 127 -6.12 2.63 -13.68
C MET A 127 -6.53 3.91 -14.39
N SER A 128 -7.80 4.26 -14.30
CA SER A 128 -8.31 5.58 -14.66
C SER A 128 -8.21 6.47 -13.43
N VAL A 129 -7.44 7.55 -13.49
CA VAL A 129 -7.22 8.49 -12.39
C VAL A 129 -7.84 9.82 -12.75
N THR A 130 -8.65 10.37 -11.85
CA THR A 130 -9.28 11.69 -12.00
C THR A 130 -8.80 12.61 -10.89
N ASN A 131 -8.41 13.84 -11.26
CA ASN A 131 -8.13 14.91 -10.31
C ASN A 131 -9.33 15.86 -10.22
N THR A 132 -9.86 16.03 -9.01
CA THR A 132 -10.91 16.99 -8.70
C THR A 132 -10.42 17.93 -7.62
N SER A 133 -9.96 19.10 -8.03
CA SER A 133 -9.44 20.19 -7.20
C SER A 133 -8.35 19.73 -6.21
N GLY A 134 -7.44 18.87 -6.69
CA GLY A 134 -6.34 18.29 -5.89
C GLY A 134 -6.70 17.01 -5.15
N THR A 135 -7.95 16.55 -5.23
CA THR A 135 -8.38 15.24 -4.72
C THR A 135 -8.36 14.22 -5.84
N PHE A 136 -7.64 13.13 -5.63
CA PHE A 136 -7.51 12.07 -6.63
C PHE A 136 -8.44 10.91 -6.33
N THR A 137 -9.14 10.43 -7.33
CA THR A 137 -9.87 9.16 -7.29
C THR A 137 -9.39 8.28 -8.44
N ALA A 138 -9.47 6.96 -8.27
CA ALA A 138 -9.09 6.05 -9.33
C ALA A 138 -9.82 4.71 -9.27
N SER A 139 -9.89 4.04 -10.42
CA SER A 139 -10.42 2.69 -10.56
C SER A 139 -9.55 1.87 -11.51
N PHE A 140 -9.27 0.62 -11.16
CA PHE A 140 -8.51 -0.32 -11.98
C PHE A 140 -9.32 -0.81 -13.20
N ASP A 141 -8.62 -0.98 -14.32
CA ASP A 141 -9.10 -1.72 -15.49
C ASP A 141 -8.94 -3.23 -15.20
N THR A 142 -10.05 -3.98 -15.22
CA THR A 142 -10.07 -5.37 -14.77
C THR A 142 -9.39 -6.36 -15.72
N LYS A 143 -9.12 -5.99 -16.98
CA LYS A 143 -8.65 -6.94 -18.00
C LYS A 143 -7.25 -7.48 -17.75
N LYS A 144 -6.34 -6.60 -17.31
CA LYS A 144 -4.92 -6.93 -17.05
C LYS A 144 -4.41 -6.29 -15.75
N CYS A 145 -5.13 -6.47 -14.66
CA CYS A 145 -4.78 -5.89 -13.36
C CYS A 145 -4.62 -6.99 -12.31
N LEU A 146 -3.39 -7.13 -11.80
CA LEU A 146 -3.07 -8.15 -10.81
C LEU A 146 -3.73 -7.84 -9.45
N MET A 147 -3.81 -6.56 -9.08
CA MET A 147 -4.51 -6.12 -7.87
C MET A 147 -5.99 -6.54 -7.88
N TYR A 148 -6.69 -6.36 -9.02
CA TYR A 148 -8.08 -6.79 -9.17
C TYR A 148 -8.21 -8.32 -9.08
N GLN A 149 -7.33 -9.06 -9.75
CA GLN A 149 -7.37 -10.53 -9.74
C GLN A 149 -7.19 -11.12 -8.35
N VAL A 150 -6.31 -10.54 -7.53
CA VAL A 150 -6.00 -11.06 -6.19
C VAL A 150 -6.98 -10.53 -5.14
N TYR A 151 -7.34 -9.24 -5.19
CA TYR A 151 -8.15 -8.59 -4.14
C TYR A 151 -9.63 -8.40 -4.49
N GLY A 152 -10.04 -8.73 -5.72
CA GLY A 152 -11.44 -8.78 -6.15
C GLY A 152 -12.14 -7.43 -6.24
N THR A 153 -11.41 -6.31 -6.24
CA THR A 153 -11.98 -4.95 -6.26
C THR A 153 -11.30 -4.07 -7.30
N THR A 154 -12.08 -3.20 -7.93
CA THR A 154 -11.54 -2.17 -8.83
C THR A 154 -11.04 -0.94 -8.06
N SER A 155 -11.26 -0.86 -6.75
CA SER A 155 -10.75 0.24 -5.94
C SER A 155 -9.23 0.24 -5.91
N VAL A 156 -8.63 1.38 -6.24
CA VAL A 156 -7.21 1.61 -6.04
C VAL A 156 -6.95 1.95 -4.57
N PRO A 157 -5.88 1.43 -3.93
CA PRO A 157 -5.51 1.83 -2.57
C PRO A 157 -5.35 3.35 -2.45
N GLY A 158 -5.95 3.97 -1.43
CA GLY A 158 -5.85 5.42 -1.22
C GLY A 158 -4.40 5.91 -1.12
N GLY A 159 -3.52 5.11 -0.51
CA GLY A 159 -2.10 5.42 -0.41
C GLY A 159 -1.38 5.52 -1.76
N TRP A 160 -1.85 4.82 -2.80
CA TRP A 160 -1.31 4.92 -4.15
C TRP A 160 -1.70 6.22 -4.86
N LEU A 161 -2.67 6.97 -4.32
CA LEU A 161 -3.15 8.21 -4.91
C LEU A 161 -2.43 9.46 -4.36
N VAL A 162 -1.85 9.36 -3.16
CA VAL A 162 -1.06 10.43 -2.52
C VAL A 162 0.04 11.00 -3.42
N PRO A 163 0.80 10.20 -4.20
CA PRO A 163 1.87 10.71 -5.04
C PRO A 163 1.42 11.69 -6.13
N PHE A 164 0.18 11.60 -6.63
CA PHE A 164 -0.26 12.38 -7.81
C PHE A 164 -0.24 13.89 -7.61
N THR A 165 -0.34 14.37 -6.36
CA THR A 165 -0.14 15.79 -6.04
C THR A 165 1.29 16.26 -6.36
N TYR A 166 2.26 15.34 -6.31
CA TYR A 166 3.67 15.65 -6.29
C TYR A 166 4.40 15.21 -7.56
N ILE A 167 4.10 14.03 -8.12
CA ILE A 167 4.82 13.45 -9.27
C ILE A 167 4.30 13.94 -10.62
N ASN A 168 5.13 13.80 -11.65
CA ASN A 168 4.74 14.04 -13.04
C ASN A 168 4.37 12.73 -13.73
N LEU A 169 3.41 12.81 -14.66
CA LEU A 169 2.95 11.71 -15.49
C LEU A 169 3.32 11.96 -16.94
N GLY A 170 4.33 11.21 -17.38
CA GLY A 170 4.78 11.22 -18.76
C GLY A 170 4.98 9.81 -19.28
N ARG A 171 5.28 9.76 -20.57
CA ARG A 171 5.81 8.59 -21.24
C ARG A 171 7.19 9.00 -21.76
N PRO A 172 8.28 8.34 -21.34
CA PRO A 172 9.61 8.69 -21.80
C PRO A 172 9.70 8.61 -23.33
N GLU A 173 10.14 9.70 -23.94
CA GLU A 173 10.44 9.80 -25.37
C GLU A 173 11.95 9.89 -25.63
N ASN A 174 12.71 10.32 -24.61
CA ASN A 174 14.15 10.53 -24.67
C ASN A 174 14.88 9.66 -23.63
N GLU A 175 16.16 9.38 -23.85
CA GLU A 175 16.97 8.52 -22.94
C GLU A 175 17.12 9.10 -21.52
N ASN A 176 17.02 10.42 -21.38
CA ASN A 176 17.14 11.11 -20.08
C ASN A 176 15.82 11.21 -19.32
N GLU A 177 14.73 10.69 -19.88
CA GLU A 177 13.42 10.73 -19.25
C GLU A 177 13.11 9.42 -18.53
N GLU A 178 12.69 9.55 -17.28
CA GLU A 178 12.25 8.41 -16.48
C GLU A 178 10.78 8.58 -16.08
N ILE A 179 10.09 7.46 -15.92
CA ILE A 179 8.76 7.44 -15.31
C ILE A 179 8.87 7.69 -13.80
N ALA A 180 7.82 8.25 -13.22
CA ALA A 180 7.76 8.48 -11.78
C ALA A 180 7.92 7.15 -11.04
N LYS A 181 8.67 7.18 -9.94
CA LYS A 181 8.87 6.05 -9.04
C LYS A 181 8.82 6.55 -7.62
N VAL A 182 8.03 5.89 -6.78
CA VAL A 182 7.93 6.21 -5.36
C VAL A 182 7.98 4.93 -4.54
N ARG A 183 8.33 5.11 -3.27
CA ARG A 183 8.20 4.09 -2.24
C ARG A 183 7.20 4.60 -1.20
N LEU A 184 6.27 3.75 -0.81
CA LEU A 184 5.15 4.12 0.07
C LEU A 184 5.06 3.15 1.24
N ILE A 185 4.99 3.66 2.46
CA ILE A 185 4.49 2.90 3.62
C ILE A 185 3.03 3.28 3.78
N VAL A 186 2.13 2.32 3.55
CA VAL A 186 0.69 2.53 3.49
C VAL A 186 0.05 1.80 4.67
N PRO A 187 -0.58 2.51 5.62
CA PRO A 187 -1.36 1.86 6.67
C PRO A 187 -2.59 1.18 6.09
N ALA A 188 -3.14 0.20 6.81
CA ALA A 188 -4.30 -0.59 6.42
C ALA A 188 -5.46 0.27 5.93
N ALA A 189 -5.76 1.39 6.61
CA ALA A 189 -6.86 2.29 6.28
C ALA A 189 -6.74 2.95 4.89
N GLN A 190 -5.53 2.97 4.30
CA GLN A 190 -5.23 3.50 2.97
C GLN A 190 -4.78 2.39 2.00
N GLY A 191 -4.84 1.12 2.43
CA GLY A 191 -4.40 -0.05 1.68
C GLY A 191 -5.49 -0.63 0.77
N GLN A 192 -5.20 -1.81 0.22
CA GLN A 192 -6.19 -2.61 -0.49
C GLN A 192 -7.21 -3.26 0.46
N SER A 193 -8.27 -3.85 -0.09
CA SER A 193 -9.44 -4.35 0.64
C SER A 193 -9.11 -5.36 1.75
N TYR A 194 -8.18 -6.28 1.53
CA TYR A 194 -7.73 -7.26 2.49
C TYR A 194 -6.87 -6.63 3.60
N ALA A 195 -5.96 -5.72 3.26
CA ALA A 195 -5.17 -4.97 4.24
C ALA A 195 -6.06 -4.15 5.16
N MET A 196 -7.10 -3.50 4.63
CA MET A 196 -8.10 -2.79 5.43
C MET A 196 -8.85 -3.72 6.39
N GLN A 197 -9.34 -4.86 5.89
CA GLN A 197 -10.13 -5.82 6.67
C GLN A 197 -9.31 -6.51 7.75
N THR A 198 -8.06 -6.87 7.44
CA THR A 198 -7.16 -7.64 8.30
C THR A 198 -6.12 -6.78 9.03
N VAL A 199 -6.13 -5.46 8.80
CA VAL A 199 -5.39 -4.41 9.53
C VAL A 199 -3.89 -4.72 9.56
N TYR A 200 -3.27 -4.62 8.39
CA TYR A 200 -1.82 -4.67 8.27
C TYR A 200 -1.30 -3.57 7.34
N PRO A 201 -0.08 -3.06 7.58
CA PRO A 201 0.54 -2.07 6.72
C PRO A 201 1.33 -2.74 5.59
N CYS A 202 1.37 -2.07 4.44
CA CYS A 202 2.15 -2.51 3.29
C CYS A 202 3.24 -1.50 2.95
N LEU A 203 4.39 -2.02 2.51
CA LEU A 203 5.38 -1.25 1.77
C LEU A 203 5.17 -1.50 0.28
N TYR A 204 5.07 -0.43 -0.50
CA TYR A 204 5.01 -0.50 -1.95
C TYR A 204 6.21 0.19 -2.57
N ASP A 205 6.86 -0.48 -3.52
CA ASP A 205 7.66 0.18 -4.56
C ASP A 205 6.81 0.26 -5.82
N ILE A 206 6.48 1.46 -6.29
CA ILE A 206 5.55 1.66 -7.42
C ILE A 206 6.09 2.66 -8.45
N THR A 207 5.87 2.36 -9.73
CA THR A 207 6.11 3.30 -10.84
C THR A 207 4.81 3.72 -11.49
N TYR A 208 4.72 4.99 -11.90
CA TYR A 208 3.56 5.54 -12.61
C TYR A 208 3.97 6.04 -13.99
N LYS A 209 3.30 5.53 -15.02
CA LYS A 209 3.49 5.96 -16.41
C LYS A 209 2.16 6.41 -17.00
N ARG A 210 2.17 7.52 -17.74
CA ARG A 210 0.96 7.95 -18.45
C ARG A 210 0.57 6.92 -19.52
N GLY A 211 -0.69 6.52 -19.51
CA GLY A 211 -1.32 5.67 -20.53
C GLY A 211 -1.46 6.41 -21.86
N ARG A 212 -1.72 5.64 -22.92
CA ARG A 212 -2.13 6.21 -24.22
C ARG A 212 -3.61 6.58 -24.19
#